data_AF-A0AAQ5X552-F1
#
_entry.id   AF-A0AAQ5X552-F1
#
_cell.length_a   1.000
_cell.length_b   1.000
_cell.length_c   1.000
_cell.angle_alpha   90.00
_cell.angle_beta   90.00
_cell.angle_gamma   90.00
#
_symmetry.space_group_name_H-M   'P 1'
#
loop_
_entity.id
_entity.type
_entity.pdbx_description
1 polymer ?
#
loop_
_entity_poly.entity_id
_entity_poly.type
_entity_poly.pdbx_seq_one_letter_code
_entity_poly.pdbx_strand_id
1 'polypeptide(L)'
;MSPVGLCFLFFFSVLVCHWEPVCCYANGKVTKACGSMKPHHGGASGQTTLSPYQLQTNTSTFSPGDQIRVILSGTSYFEGFLLQARDAAQPESASAIGSFTLTNPDRMQLLTCNNHQGSAVSQTSDARQTEVVVIWTAPQDSPNEVQFFVTVVAHYKVFWLKVPGPIIYQHGITPHPHQTTSTHPTIQPTTPSILPGPFTSEGCGQSKSCLLDPPGCDPEKDPHCFYMSMSTEGTDKTSVMFELSGPAEGYVSFALSWDTWMGNDDVYLCIKDEDRVSVSAAFVSGRTYPEDHSQSGLSSVSWRLADGSIQCRFSRPVKLTNQGRFDLDQGYFLFLASGHTQYGEIRKHSRQPLISRDRKLITGPPQVLRGSRSPTIMKMHGALMLLAWMLTGSVGTFIASFYKPDWPNQTLFGQKVWFQVHRGLMMLTVILTVVAFCLPFIYRKGWSTDAGVHPHLGCCVLVLSLIQPIAAMHRPPPDSNRRFIFNWTHSSIGIFTEILAVATMLLGVGQTSLPLPSPWATSVLIGYVVWVASLKVALGWHSRYRKCTESLISEHFMVEKKRNVKNVS
;
A
#
# COMPACT_ATOMS: atom_id res chain seq x y z
N MET A 1 -38.91 1.77 27.44
CA MET A 1 -38.11 1.20 26.34
C MET A 1 -36.69 0.98 26.86
N SER A 2 -36.11 -0.22 26.69
CA SER A 2 -34.90 -0.61 27.43
C SER A 2 -33.62 0.04 26.85
N PRO A 3 -32.57 0.24 27.67
CA PRO A 3 -31.30 0.85 27.24
C PRO A 3 -30.51 -0.02 26.23
N VAL A 4 -30.98 -1.23 25.94
CA VAL A 4 -30.35 -2.18 25.02
C VAL A 4 -30.71 -1.85 23.55
N GLY A 5 -31.82 -1.14 23.32
CA GLY A 5 -32.28 -0.79 21.96
C GLY A 5 -31.53 0.37 21.31
N LEU A 6 -30.91 1.26 22.10
CA LEU A 6 -30.25 2.46 21.57
C LEU A 6 -28.84 2.17 21.01
N CYS A 7 -28.13 1.17 21.56
CA CYS A 7 -26.80 0.78 21.07
C CYS A 7 -26.86 0.02 19.73
N PHE A 8 -27.96 -0.68 19.43
CA PHE A 8 -28.11 -1.40 18.16
C PHE A 8 -28.39 -0.47 16.97
N LEU A 9 -29.03 0.68 17.20
CA LEU A 9 -29.33 1.66 16.15
C LEU A 9 -28.13 2.54 15.78
N PHE A 10 -27.20 2.78 16.72
CA PHE A 10 -25.95 3.48 16.43
C PHE A 10 -24.95 2.64 15.62
N PHE A 11 -25.02 1.31 15.69
CA PHE A 11 -24.13 0.41 14.95
C PHE A 11 -24.45 0.34 13.45
N PHE A 12 -25.70 0.62 13.04
CA PHE A 12 -26.10 0.65 11.63
C PHE A 12 -25.98 2.03 10.97
N SER A 13 -26.00 3.11 11.76
CA SER A 13 -25.99 4.49 11.24
C SER A 13 -24.62 4.98 10.73
N VAL A 14 -23.51 4.30 11.06
CA VAL A 14 -22.15 4.73 10.66
C VAL A 14 -21.65 3.98 9.41
N LEU A 15 -22.46 3.07 8.85
CA LEU A 15 -22.09 2.30 7.65
C LEU A 15 -22.60 2.85 6.31
N VAL A 16 -23.22 4.04 6.30
CA VAL A 16 -23.63 4.73 5.07
C VAL A 16 -22.82 6.02 4.92
N CYS A 17 -21.50 5.88 4.78
CA CYS A 17 -20.71 6.91 4.12
C CYS A 17 -20.90 6.73 2.63
N HIS A 18 -21.49 7.73 1.99
CA HIS A 18 -21.65 7.86 0.55
C HIS A 18 -20.31 7.62 -0.16
N TRP A 19 -20.14 6.43 -0.73
CA TRP A 19 -19.18 6.18 -1.78
C TRP A 19 -19.78 6.76 -3.05
N GLU A 20 -19.39 7.97 -3.43
CA GLU A 20 -19.50 8.41 -4.82
C GLU A 20 -18.30 7.80 -5.57
N PRO A 21 -18.50 6.83 -6.47
CA PRO A 21 -17.42 6.35 -7.31
C PRO A 21 -17.10 7.47 -8.29
N VAL A 22 -15.95 8.11 -8.13
CA VAL A 22 -15.41 8.97 -9.19
C VAL A 22 -14.95 8.05 -10.31
N CYS A 23 -15.89 7.70 -11.20
CA CYS A 23 -15.58 6.95 -12.40
C CYS A 23 -14.96 7.91 -13.43
N CYS A 24 -13.64 7.83 -13.60
CA CYS A 24 -12.97 8.40 -14.77
C CYS A 24 -13.33 7.57 -16.01
N TYR A 25 -14.34 7.99 -16.76
CA TYR A 25 -14.72 7.35 -18.02
C TYR A 25 -13.94 7.94 -19.20
N ALA A 26 -13.73 7.14 -20.25
CA ALA A 26 -13.14 7.52 -21.54
C ALA A 26 -13.97 8.54 -22.36
N ASN A 27 -14.89 9.24 -21.71
CA ASN A 27 -15.91 10.06 -22.35
C ASN A 27 -15.45 11.48 -22.70
N GLY A 28 -14.16 11.80 -22.58
CA GLY A 28 -13.54 13.08 -22.95
C GLY A 28 -14.07 14.34 -22.26
N LYS A 29 -14.83 14.24 -21.16
CA LYS A 29 -15.30 15.42 -20.38
C LYS A 29 -14.18 16.01 -19.50
N VAL A 30 -13.20 16.65 -20.12
CA VAL A 30 -11.93 17.07 -19.50
C VAL A 30 -11.83 18.57 -19.19
N THR A 31 -12.93 19.22 -18.83
CA THR A 31 -12.96 20.67 -18.55
C THR A 31 -11.94 21.14 -17.50
N LYS A 32 -11.64 20.31 -16.50
CA LYS A 32 -10.61 20.62 -15.48
C LYS A 32 -9.18 20.71 -16.06
N ALA A 33 -8.93 20.10 -17.21
CA ALA A 33 -7.63 20.11 -17.88
C ALA A 33 -7.44 21.32 -18.81
N CYS A 34 -8.43 22.20 -18.97
CA CYS A 34 -8.36 23.28 -19.96
C CYS A 34 -7.13 24.20 -19.80
N GLY A 35 -6.77 24.57 -18.57
CA GLY A 35 -5.66 25.50 -18.33
C GLY A 35 -4.29 24.87 -18.66
N SER A 36 -4.01 23.70 -18.08
CA SER A 36 -2.75 22.98 -18.28
C SER A 36 -2.66 22.21 -19.59
N MET A 37 -3.81 21.95 -20.23
CA MET A 37 -4.01 20.95 -21.28
C MET A 37 -3.51 19.55 -20.92
N LYS A 38 -3.23 19.27 -19.64
CA LYS A 38 -2.67 18.02 -19.15
C LYS A 38 -3.79 17.05 -18.77
N PRO A 39 -3.88 15.88 -19.41
CA PRO A 39 -4.87 14.90 -19.02
C PRO A 39 -4.50 14.32 -17.65
N HIS A 40 -5.50 14.01 -16.83
CA HIS A 40 -5.31 13.43 -15.50
C HIS A 40 -5.17 11.90 -15.60
N HIS A 41 -4.12 11.46 -16.31
CA HIS A 41 -3.77 10.04 -16.47
C HIS A 41 -2.71 9.62 -15.45
N GLY A 42 -3.08 9.66 -14.16
CA GLY A 42 -2.31 9.03 -13.07
C GLY A 42 -0.83 9.46 -12.99
N GLY A 43 -0.55 10.76 -13.11
CA GLY A 43 0.78 11.35 -12.91
C GLY A 43 1.72 11.32 -14.12
N ALA A 44 1.34 10.74 -15.25
CA ALA A 44 2.17 10.71 -16.45
C ALA A 44 2.53 12.12 -16.97
N SER A 45 3.76 12.27 -17.47
CA SER A 45 4.23 13.45 -18.19
C SER A 45 4.15 13.16 -19.69
N GLY A 46 3.83 14.18 -20.50
CA GLY A 46 3.68 14.02 -21.94
C GLY A 46 4.97 13.52 -22.58
N GLN A 47 4.85 12.85 -23.73
CA GLN A 47 5.96 12.37 -24.53
C GLN A 47 6.86 13.54 -24.93
N THR A 48 8.17 13.37 -24.76
CA THR A 48 9.21 14.35 -25.13
C THR A 48 9.71 14.18 -26.55
N THR A 49 9.31 13.09 -27.23
CA THR A 49 9.60 12.84 -28.64
C THR A 49 8.77 13.74 -29.55
N LEU A 50 9.21 13.92 -30.80
CA LEU A 50 8.42 14.64 -31.81
C LEU A 50 7.02 14.06 -31.93
N SER A 51 6.00 14.93 -32.00
CA SER A 51 4.61 14.50 -32.11
C SER A 51 4.33 13.91 -33.50
N PRO A 52 3.70 12.72 -33.59
CA PRO A 52 3.21 12.19 -34.86
C PRO A 52 1.91 12.86 -35.32
N TYR A 53 1.41 13.85 -34.55
CA TYR A 53 0.17 14.57 -34.78
C TYR A 53 0.44 16.04 -35.07
N GLN A 54 -0.36 16.62 -35.96
CA GLN A 54 -0.22 18.01 -36.37
C GLN A 54 -1.58 18.69 -36.55
N LEU A 55 -1.61 19.99 -36.29
CA LEU A 55 -2.74 20.86 -36.58
C LEU A 55 -2.50 21.63 -37.87
N GLN A 56 -3.56 21.83 -38.65
CA GLN A 56 -3.56 22.66 -39.84
C GLN A 56 -4.82 23.50 -39.91
N THR A 57 -4.71 24.70 -40.47
CA THR A 57 -5.84 25.60 -40.77
C THR A 57 -5.97 25.79 -42.28
N ASN A 58 -7.17 26.11 -42.76
CA ASN A 58 -7.39 26.40 -44.19
C ASN A 58 -6.93 27.81 -44.62
N THR A 59 -6.66 28.70 -43.67
CA THR A 59 -6.17 30.07 -43.90
C THR A 59 -5.13 30.43 -42.83
N SER A 60 -4.24 31.36 -43.15
CA SER A 60 -3.28 31.97 -42.22
C SER A 60 -3.72 33.35 -41.72
N THR A 61 -4.82 33.89 -42.22
CA THR A 61 -5.36 35.19 -41.82
C THR A 61 -6.85 35.12 -41.49
N PHE A 62 -7.31 36.05 -40.65
CA PHE A 62 -8.71 36.10 -40.22
C PHE A 62 -9.20 37.53 -39.88
N SER A 63 -10.51 37.70 -39.85
CA SER A 63 -11.23 38.85 -39.29
C SER A 63 -12.21 38.38 -38.19
N PRO A 64 -12.59 39.24 -37.23
CA PRO A 64 -13.62 38.90 -36.25
C PRO A 64 -14.92 38.39 -36.91
N GLY A 65 -15.43 37.25 -36.44
CA GLY A 65 -16.59 36.56 -37.02
C GLY A 65 -16.26 35.51 -38.10
N ASP A 66 -15.02 35.45 -38.59
CA ASP A 66 -14.62 34.44 -39.59
C ASP A 66 -14.71 33.02 -39.03
N GLN A 67 -15.08 32.10 -39.92
CA GLN A 67 -15.14 30.66 -39.64
C GLN A 67 -13.97 29.94 -40.32
N ILE A 68 -13.07 29.39 -39.52
CA ILE A 68 -11.82 28.77 -39.95
C ILE A 68 -11.89 27.28 -39.72
N ARG A 69 -11.56 26.49 -40.74
CA ARG A 69 -11.48 25.03 -40.62
C ARG A 69 -10.14 24.67 -39.99
N VAL A 70 -10.19 23.92 -38.88
CA VAL A 70 -9.03 23.39 -38.17
C VAL A 70 -9.05 21.86 -38.28
N ILE A 71 -7.93 21.28 -38.70
CA ILE A 71 -7.76 19.85 -38.94
C ILE A 71 -6.64 19.34 -38.03
N LEU A 72 -6.95 18.33 -37.22
CA LEU A 72 -5.98 17.52 -36.49
C LEU A 72 -5.77 16.22 -37.28
N SER A 73 -4.53 15.93 -37.68
CA SER A 73 -4.17 14.70 -38.41
C SER A 73 -3.00 13.99 -37.74
N GLY A 74 -3.00 12.66 -37.76
CA GLY A 74 -1.92 11.82 -37.23
C GLY A 74 -1.39 10.80 -38.25
N THR A 75 -0.09 10.48 -38.17
CA THR A 75 0.49 9.32 -38.90
C THR A 75 0.14 7.98 -38.25
N SER A 76 -0.34 8.01 -37.00
CA SER A 76 -0.89 6.89 -36.24
C SER A 76 -2.26 7.24 -35.68
N TYR A 77 -2.99 6.25 -35.16
CA TYR A 77 -4.27 6.49 -34.48
C TYR A 77 -4.07 7.17 -33.12
N PHE A 78 -5.11 7.85 -32.65
CA PHE A 78 -5.25 8.38 -31.30
C PHE A 78 -6.62 8.08 -30.72
N GLU A 79 -6.70 7.99 -29.39
CA GLU A 79 -7.90 7.63 -28.63
C GLU A 79 -8.54 8.86 -27.96
N GLY A 80 -7.81 9.97 -27.85
CA GLY A 80 -8.36 11.21 -27.30
C GLY A 80 -7.59 12.46 -27.68
N PHE A 81 -8.24 13.60 -27.53
CA PHE A 81 -7.63 14.91 -27.78
C PHE A 81 -8.29 16.03 -26.97
N LEU A 82 -7.55 17.11 -26.78
CA LEU A 82 -8.08 18.38 -26.27
C LEU A 82 -7.51 19.51 -27.14
N LEU A 83 -8.38 20.18 -27.89
CA LEU A 83 -8.04 21.26 -28.82
C LEU A 83 -8.52 22.61 -28.29
N GLN A 84 -7.65 23.62 -28.33
CA GLN A 84 -7.91 25.00 -27.93
C GLN A 84 -7.19 26.01 -28.82
N ALA A 85 -7.68 27.25 -28.86
CA ALA A 85 -6.96 28.39 -29.42
C ALA A 85 -6.62 29.39 -28.30
N ARG A 86 -5.44 30.02 -28.35
CA ARG A 86 -4.94 30.97 -27.34
C ARG A 86 -4.28 32.17 -28.03
N ASP A 87 -4.04 33.24 -27.27
CA ASP A 87 -3.28 34.40 -27.72
C ASP A 87 -1.83 33.99 -27.99
N ALA A 88 -1.33 34.23 -29.20
CA ALA A 88 0.05 33.89 -29.54
C ALA A 88 1.07 34.77 -28.81
N ALA A 89 0.69 35.97 -28.36
CA ALA A 89 1.54 36.83 -27.53
C ALA A 89 1.66 36.31 -26.08
N GLN A 90 0.73 35.46 -25.64
CA GLN A 90 0.70 34.88 -24.30
C GLN A 90 0.37 33.39 -24.34
N PRO A 91 1.23 32.54 -24.94
CA PRO A 91 0.92 31.12 -25.17
C PRO A 91 0.80 30.31 -23.87
N GLU A 92 1.37 30.81 -22.76
CA GLU A 92 1.23 30.22 -21.42
C GLU A 92 -0.06 30.62 -20.69
N SER A 93 -0.80 31.60 -21.20
CA SER A 93 -2.11 31.97 -20.67
C SER A 93 -3.08 30.79 -20.75
N ALA A 94 -3.84 30.55 -19.69
CA ALA A 94 -4.88 29.52 -19.68
C ALA A 94 -6.12 29.93 -20.51
N SER A 95 -6.21 31.18 -20.94
CA SER A 95 -7.39 31.78 -21.59
C SER A 95 -7.58 31.26 -23.03
N ALA A 96 -8.72 30.59 -23.26
CA ALA A 96 -9.10 30.11 -24.59
C ALA A 96 -9.82 31.21 -25.39
N ILE A 97 -9.55 31.27 -26.69
CA ILE A 97 -10.04 32.31 -27.60
C ILE A 97 -10.99 31.72 -28.64
N GLY A 98 -12.11 32.40 -28.86
CA GLY A 98 -13.12 31.99 -29.83
C GLY A 98 -13.88 30.73 -29.44
N SER A 99 -14.73 30.27 -30.36
CA SER A 99 -15.63 29.14 -30.13
C SER A 99 -15.59 28.16 -31.30
N PHE A 100 -15.69 26.87 -30.99
CA PHE A 100 -15.71 25.81 -31.98
C PHE A 100 -17.13 25.34 -32.31
N THR A 101 -17.32 24.91 -33.55
CA THR A 101 -18.48 24.17 -34.04
C THR A 101 -18.03 22.79 -34.52
N LEU A 102 -18.78 21.76 -34.14
CA LEU A 102 -18.46 20.36 -34.42
C LEU A 102 -18.88 19.98 -35.84
N THR A 103 -18.02 19.29 -36.58
CA THR A 103 -18.41 18.67 -37.86
C THR A 103 -18.99 17.26 -37.68
N ASN A 104 -18.68 16.59 -36.57
CA ASN A 104 -19.16 15.26 -36.20
C ASN A 104 -19.54 15.20 -34.70
N PRO A 105 -20.80 15.49 -34.35
CA PRO A 105 -21.28 15.49 -32.97
C PRO A 105 -21.31 14.11 -32.30
N ASP A 106 -21.27 13.01 -33.06
CA ASP A 106 -21.33 11.66 -32.49
C ASP A 106 -19.98 11.27 -31.85
N ARG A 107 -18.87 11.80 -32.38
CA ARG A 107 -17.50 11.48 -31.94
C ARG A 107 -16.81 12.59 -31.14
N MET A 108 -17.37 13.79 -31.16
CA MET A 108 -16.76 14.97 -30.56
C MET A 108 -17.77 15.72 -29.70
N GLN A 109 -17.26 16.47 -28.73
CA GLN A 109 -18.06 17.34 -27.88
C GLN A 109 -17.36 18.68 -27.65
N LEU A 110 -18.18 19.69 -27.40
CA LEU A 110 -17.71 21.01 -26.98
C LEU A 110 -17.50 21.02 -25.46
N LEU A 111 -16.41 21.67 -25.04
CA LEU A 111 -16.13 21.92 -23.62
C LEU A 111 -16.22 23.42 -23.35
N THR A 112 -16.62 23.75 -22.12
CA THR A 112 -16.65 25.12 -21.61
C THR A 112 -15.39 25.36 -20.76
N CYS A 113 -14.37 26.02 -21.31
CA CYS A 113 -13.16 26.34 -20.54
C CYS A 113 -13.20 27.78 -20.06
N ASN A 114 -12.80 28.03 -18.81
CA ASN A 114 -12.76 29.37 -18.20
C ASN A 114 -14.07 30.16 -18.40
N ASN A 115 -15.21 29.49 -18.20
CA ASN A 115 -16.56 30.03 -18.39
C ASN A 115 -16.90 30.49 -19.82
N HIS A 116 -16.08 30.15 -20.81
CA HIS A 116 -16.36 30.41 -22.22
C HIS A 116 -16.93 29.16 -22.90
N GLN A 117 -18.19 29.20 -23.32
CA GLN A 117 -18.85 28.05 -23.94
C GLN A 117 -18.27 27.75 -25.32
N GLY A 118 -18.06 26.46 -25.61
CA GLY A 118 -17.53 26.02 -26.89
C GLY A 118 -16.07 26.41 -27.14
N SER A 119 -15.34 26.85 -26.12
CA SER A 119 -13.97 27.34 -26.25
C SER A 119 -12.92 26.23 -26.46
N ALA A 120 -13.31 24.97 -26.36
CA ALA A 120 -12.45 23.82 -26.59
C ALA A 120 -13.24 22.61 -27.12
N VAL A 121 -12.52 21.66 -27.72
CA VAL A 121 -13.11 20.43 -28.27
C VAL A 121 -12.37 19.20 -27.75
N SER A 122 -13.12 18.13 -27.47
CA SER A 122 -12.61 16.80 -27.13
C SER A 122 -13.47 15.69 -27.73
N GLN A 123 -13.04 14.44 -27.58
CA GLN A 123 -13.75 13.24 -28.03
C GLN A 123 -14.92 12.85 -27.11
N THR A 124 -15.90 12.08 -27.60
CA THR A 124 -17.01 11.50 -26.79
C THR A 124 -16.73 10.08 -26.28
N SER A 125 -15.75 9.38 -26.85
CA SER A 125 -15.30 8.03 -26.48
C SER A 125 -13.83 7.79 -26.83
N ASP A 126 -13.26 6.65 -26.41
CA ASP A 126 -11.91 6.16 -26.77
C ASP A 126 -11.84 5.52 -28.17
N ALA A 127 -12.84 5.73 -29.02
CA ALA A 127 -12.80 5.21 -30.38
C ALA A 127 -11.61 5.78 -31.16
N ARG A 128 -10.81 4.88 -31.72
CA ARG A 128 -9.60 5.22 -32.48
C ARG A 128 -9.91 6.11 -33.68
N GLN A 129 -9.14 7.19 -33.80
CA GLN A 129 -9.26 8.20 -34.84
C GLN A 129 -7.87 8.54 -35.42
N THR A 130 -7.82 8.92 -36.69
CA THR A 130 -6.59 9.41 -37.36
C THR A 130 -6.73 10.86 -37.78
N GLU A 131 -7.95 11.38 -37.84
CA GLU A 131 -8.27 12.74 -38.25
C GLU A 131 -9.47 13.27 -37.47
N VAL A 132 -9.43 14.56 -37.13
CA VAL A 132 -10.53 15.32 -36.54
C VAL A 132 -10.62 16.66 -37.26
N VAL A 133 -11.83 17.08 -37.64
CA VAL A 133 -12.10 18.35 -38.32
C VAL A 133 -13.08 19.17 -37.49
N VAL A 134 -12.76 20.42 -37.20
CA VAL A 134 -13.66 21.35 -36.49
C VAL A 134 -13.65 22.72 -37.16
N ILE A 135 -14.66 23.54 -36.87
CA ILE A 135 -14.74 24.93 -37.35
C ILE A 135 -14.54 25.85 -36.15
N TRP A 136 -13.54 26.72 -36.19
CA TRP A 136 -13.29 27.75 -35.18
C TRP A 136 -13.85 29.09 -35.64
N THR A 137 -14.55 29.81 -34.75
CA THR A 137 -15.12 31.14 -35.02
C THR A 137 -14.36 32.21 -34.25
N ALA A 138 -13.86 33.22 -34.96
CA ALA A 138 -13.11 34.33 -34.36
C ALA A 138 -14.05 35.25 -33.54
N PRO A 139 -13.72 35.56 -32.27
CA PRO A 139 -14.54 36.44 -31.44
C PRO A 139 -14.41 37.91 -31.85
N GLN A 140 -15.33 38.78 -31.41
CA GLN A 140 -15.32 40.21 -31.75
C GLN A 140 -14.12 40.96 -31.17
N ASP A 141 -13.64 40.54 -30.01
CA ASP A 141 -12.48 41.02 -29.27
C ASP A 141 -11.22 40.18 -29.53
N SER A 142 -11.07 39.67 -30.75
CA SER A 142 -9.91 38.85 -31.13
C SER A 142 -8.57 39.59 -30.95
N PRO A 143 -7.52 38.93 -30.44
CA PRO A 143 -6.17 39.48 -30.47
C PRO A 143 -5.61 39.45 -31.91
N ASN A 144 -4.51 40.19 -32.13
CA ASN A 144 -3.87 40.29 -33.44
C ASN A 144 -3.32 38.95 -33.96
N GLU A 145 -2.97 38.03 -33.06
CA GLU A 145 -2.32 36.76 -33.36
C GLU A 145 -2.92 35.63 -32.51
N VAL A 146 -3.40 34.56 -33.14
CA VAL A 146 -4.02 33.42 -32.47
C VAL A 146 -3.26 32.16 -32.80
N GLN A 147 -2.92 31.36 -31.78
CA GLN A 147 -2.26 30.08 -31.93
C GLN A 147 -3.15 28.93 -31.46
N PHE A 148 -3.22 27.86 -32.27
CA PHE A 148 -3.93 26.64 -31.89
C PHE A 148 -3.00 25.68 -31.12
N PHE A 149 -3.53 25.00 -30.12
CA PHE A 149 -2.83 23.98 -29.34
C PHE A 149 -3.67 22.72 -29.25
N VAL A 150 -2.99 21.56 -29.28
CA VAL A 150 -3.64 20.28 -29.05
C VAL A 150 -2.85 19.42 -28.08
N THR A 151 -3.56 18.75 -27.16
CA THR A 151 -3.01 17.58 -26.47
C THR A 151 -3.63 16.35 -27.10
N VAL A 152 -2.80 15.42 -27.58
CA VAL A 152 -3.27 14.19 -28.25
C VAL A 152 -2.88 12.98 -27.41
N VAL A 153 -3.86 12.14 -27.07
CA VAL A 153 -3.69 10.89 -26.35
C VAL A 153 -3.70 9.75 -27.36
N ALA A 154 -2.53 9.20 -27.67
CA ALA A 154 -2.42 8.00 -28.50
C ALA A 154 -3.02 6.80 -27.78
N HIS A 155 -2.68 6.65 -26.49
CA HIS A 155 -3.20 5.60 -25.61
C HIS A 155 -2.94 5.95 -24.14
N TYR A 156 -3.97 6.19 -23.34
CA TYR A 156 -3.91 6.51 -21.89
C TYR A 156 -2.71 7.37 -21.43
N LYS A 157 -1.53 6.80 -21.14
CA LYS A 157 -0.30 7.53 -20.74
C LYS A 157 0.64 7.96 -21.88
N VAL A 158 0.42 7.49 -23.10
CA VAL A 158 1.12 7.92 -24.31
C VAL A 158 0.36 9.09 -24.89
N PHE A 159 0.79 10.31 -24.57
CA PHE A 159 0.18 11.54 -25.08
C PHE A 159 1.23 12.61 -25.33
N TRP A 160 0.97 13.50 -26.28
CA TRP A 160 1.78 14.68 -26.53
C TRP A 160 1.05 15.89 -25.98
N LEU A 161 1.69 16.58 -25.04
CA LEU A 161 1.09 17.66 -24.28
C LEU A 161 1.26 18.99 -25.01
N LYS A 162 0.17 19.76 -25.15
CA LYS A 162 0.19 21.15 -25.63
C LYS A 162 1.04 21.33 -26.90
N VAL A 163 0.85 20.44 -27.87
CA VAL A 163 1.52 20.50 -29.17
C VAL A 163 1.10 21.79 -29.88
N PRO A 164 2.04 22.66 -30.27
CA PRO A 164 1.72 23.91 -30.94
C PRO A 164 1.31 23.66 -32.39
N GLY A 165 0.21 24.29 -32.80
CA GLY A 165 -0.29 24.36 -34.16
C GLY A 165 0.04 25.69 -34.85
N PRO A 166 -0.59 25.96 -36.00
CA PRO A 166 -0.35 27.18 -36.77
C PRO A 166 -0.77 28.44 -36.01
N ILE A 167 -0.08 29.53 -36.28
CA ILE A 167 -0.47 30.90 -35.88
C ILE A 167 -1.23 31.52 -37.05
N ILE A 168 -2.37 32.13 -36.75
CA ILE A 168 -3.16 32.91 -37.71
C ILE A 168 -3.17 34.38 -37.30
N TYR A 169 -3.16 35.27 -38.29
CA TYR A 169 -3.00 36.71 -38.09
C TYR A 169 -4.29 37.47 -38.44
N GLN A 170 -4.62 38.48 -37.66
CA GLN A 170 -5.69 39.37 -38.03
C GLN A 170 -5.34 40.12 -39.33
N HIS A 171 -6.32 40.29 -40.22
CA HIS A 171 -6.09 40.90 -41.53
C HIS A 171 -5.49 42.32 -41.38
N GLY A 172 -4.36 42.56 -42.03
CA GLY A 172 -3.64 43.84 -41.95
C GLY A 172 -2.44 43.86 -40.99
N ILE A 173 -2.15 42.75 -40.28
CA ILE A 173 -0.95 42.58 -39.47
C ILE A 173 0.11 41.82 -40.27
N THR A 174 1.31 42.39 -40.41
CA THR A 174 2.46 41.73 -41.03
C THR A 174 3.11 40.76 -40.04
N PRO A 175 3.45 39.51 -40.42
CA PRO A 175 4.09 38.56 -39.50
C PRO A 175 5.39 39.14 -38.93
N HIS A 176 5.52 39.19 -37.61
CA HIS A 176 6.80 39.47 -36.97
C HIS A 176 7.75 38.29 -37.22
N PRO A 177 9.02 38.50 -37.63
CA PRO A 177 9.97 37.40 -37.75
C PRO A 177 10.29 36.87 -36.35
N HIS A 178 9.61 35.80 -35.95
CA HIS A 178 9.96 35.10 -34.72
C HIS A 178 11.30 34.40 -34.90
N GLN A 179 12.30 34.87 -34.13
CA GLN A 179 13.52 34.14 -33.84
C GLN A 179 13.12 32.77 -33.27
N THR A 180 13.44 31.71 -33.99
CA THR A 180 13.41 30.33 -33.51
C THR A 180 14.46 30.20 -32.41
N THR A 181 14.14 30.64 -31.19
CA THR A 181 14.94 30.37 -30.01
C THR A 181 14.71 28.92 -29.60
N SER A 182 15.17 27.99 -30.46
CA SER A 182 15.37 26.59 -30.11
C SER A 182 16.66 26.48 -29.29
N THR A 183 16.61 26.99 -28.06
CA THR A 183 17.52 26.57 -26.99
C THR A 183 16.69 25.90 -25.92
N HIS A 184 16.08 24.77 -26.29
CA HIS A 184 15.92 23.71 -25.30
C HIS A 184 17.31 23.06 -25.17
N PRO A 185 17.89 22.92 -23.96
CA PRO A 185 19.10 22.14 -23.80
C PRO A 185 18.82 20.74 -24.36
N THR A 186 19.63 20.35 -25.35
CA THR A 186 19.71 18.99 -25.86
C THR A 186 20.20 18.10 -24.72
N ILE A 187 19.26 17.60 -23.90
CA ILE A 187 19.50 16.36 -23.19
C ILE A 187 19.46 15.30 -24.28
N GLN A 188 20.63 14.79 -24.67
CA GLN A 188 20.71 13.61 -25.52
C GLN A 188 19.85 12.51 -24.89
N PRO A 189 18.81 12.00 -25.58
CA PRO A 189 18.14 10.80 -25.12
C PRO A 189 19.17 9.67 -25.23
N THR A 190 19.76 9.23 -24.11
CA THR A 190 20.43 7.93 -24.08
C THR A 190 19.38 6.89 -24.39
N THR A 191 19.39 6.38 -25.63
CA THR A 191 18.61 5.21 -26.01
C THR A 191 18.90 4.11 -24.99
N PRO A 192 17.91 3.64 -24.21
CA PRO A 192 18.14 2.65 -23.18
C PRO A 192 18.67 1.37 -23.82
N SER A 193 19.81 0.89 -23.32
CA SER A 193 20.48 -0.31 -23.85
C SER A 193 20.01 -1.57 -23.10
N ILE A 194 20.03 -2.70 -23.79
CA ILE A 194 19.75 -4.00 -23.19
C ILE A 194 20.97 -4.40 -22.34
N LEU A 195 20.75 -4.85 -21.11
CA LEU A 195 21.81 -5.38 -20.25
C LEU A 195 22.44 -6.64 -20.87
N PRO A 196 23.78 -6.75 -20.93
CA PRO A 196 24.46 -7.86 -21.60
C PRO A 196 24.33 -9.20 -20.86
N GLY A 197 24.10 -9.17 -19.54
CA GLY A 197 24.06 -10.35 -18.66
C GLY A 197 23.16 -10.13 -17.44
N PRO A 198 22.85 -11.18 -16.68
CA PRO A 198 22.22 -11.03 -15.37
C PRO A 198 23.19 -10.37 -14.37
N PHE A 199 22.66 -9.71 -13.35
CA PHE A 199 23.49 -9.28 -12.21
C PHE A 199 23.95 -10.47 -11.37
N THR A 200 25.03 -10.27 -10.61
CA THR A 200 25.54 -11.23 -9.63
C THR A 200 25.76 -10.56 -8.27
N SER A 201 25.77 -11.37 -7.20
CA SER A 201 26.10 -10.93 -5.84
C SER A 201 27.61 -10.78 -5.60
N GLU A 202 28.44 -11.08 -6.60
CA GLU A 202 29.89 -10.97 -6.52
C GLU A 202 30.33 -9.53 -6.24
N GLY A 203 31.29 -9.35 -5.34
CA GLY A 203 31.78 -8.03 -4.93
C GLY A 203 30.92 -7.32 -3.89
N CYS A 204 29.79 -7.90 -3.47
CA CYS A 204 29.00 -7.37 -2.35
C CYS A 204 29.83 -7.30 -1.05
N GLY A 205 29.89 -6.12 -0.43
CA GLY A 205 30.71 -5.85 0.75
C GLY A 205 32.19 -5.59 0.47
N GLN A 206 32.62 -5.69 -0.78
CA GLN A 206 34.03 -5.46 -1.18
C GLN A 206 34.14 -4.29 -2.17
N SER A 207 33.51 -4.39 -3.34
CA SER A 207 33.49 -3.35 -4.37
C SER A 207 32.17 -2.60 -4.45
N LYS A 208 31.07 -3.22 -3.99
CA LYS A 208 29.73 -2.62 -3.98
C LYS A 208 28.98 -2.90 -2.68
N SER A 209 28.12 -1.98 -2.29
CA SER A 209 27.17 -2.20 -1.20
C SER A 209 25.94 -2.91 -1.74
N CYS A 210 25.41 -3.87 -0.99
CA CYS A 210 24.27 -4.67 -1.44
C CYS A 210 23.21 -4.82 -0.35
N LEU A 211 21.95 -4.81 -0.75
CA LEU A 211 20.80 -5.24 0.04
C LEU A 211 20.17 -6.44 -0.67
N LEU A 212 20.12 -7.57 0.04
CA LEU A 212 19.72 -8.87 -0.50
C LEU A 212 18.56 -9.43 0.31
N ASP A 213 17.58 -10.02 -0.37
CA ASP A 213 16.51 -10.77 0.26
C ASP A 213 16.09 -11.99 -0.59
N PRO A 214 16.26 -13.23 -0.07
CA PRO A 214 16.78 -13.55 1.25
C PRO A 214 18.29 -13.21 1.41
N PRO A 215 18.79 -13.05 2.66
CA PRO A 215 20.20 -12.71 2.87
C PRO A 215 21.14 -13.75 2.25
N GLY A 216 22.06 -13.30 1.40
CA GLY A 216 23.05 -14.15 0.73
C GLY A 216 22.58 -14.82 -0.56
N CYS A 217 21.39 -14.48 -1.07
CA CYS A 217 20.97 -14.94 -2.40
C CYS A 217 21.79 -14.30 -3.53
N ASP A 218 21.86 -15.00 -4.66
CA ASP A 218 22.46 -14.49 -5.89
C ASP A 218 21.39 -14.29 -6.98
N PRO A 219 21.23 -13.07 -7.53
CA PRO A 219 20.21 -12.79 -8.54
C PRO A 219 20.38 -13.55 -9.87
N GLU A 220 21.55 -14.14 -10.15
CA GLU A 220 21.76 -15.01 -11.31
C GLU A 220 21.24 -16.44 -11.05
N LYS A 221 21.37 -16.94 -9.82
CA LYS A 221 21.15 -18.35 -9.48
C LYS A 221 19.82 -18.59 -8.78
N ASP A 222 19.37 -17.62 -8.00
CA ASP A 222 18.21 -17.74 -7.12
C ASP A 222 17.00 -16.97 -7.70
N PRO A 223 15.95 -17.66 -8.17
CA PRO A 223 14.82 -17.01 -8.87
C PRO A 223 13.96 -16.11 -7.97
N HIS A 224 14.10 -16.24 -6.65
CA HIS A 224 13.37 -15.45 -5.66
C HIS A 224 14.20 -14.33 -5.03
N CYS A 225 15.38 -14.04 -5.57
CA CYS A 225 16.30 -13.05 -5.01
C CYS A 225 15.88 -11.63 -5.36
N PHE A 226 15.53 -10.85 -4.35
CA PHE A 226 15.47 -9.39 -4.45
C PHE A 226 16.85 -8.82 -4.16
N TYR A 227 17.32 -8.00 -5.09
CA TYR A 227 18.69 -7.52 -5.14
C TYR A 227 18.71 -6.01 -5.41
N MET A 228 19.47 -5.28 -4.59
CA MET A 228 19.82 -3.90 -4.84
C MET A 228 21.31 -3.71 -4.55
N SER A 229 22.05 -3.10 -5.48
CA SER A 229 23.45 -2.73 -5.28
C SER A 229 23.68 -1.25 -5.53
N MET A 230 24.74 -0.72 -4.91
CA MET A 230 25.25 0.62 -5.17
C MET A 230 26.78 0.63 -5.14
N SER A 231 27.39 1.22 -6.15
CA SER A 231 28.83 1.43 -6.26
C SER A 231 29.14 2.87 -6.68
N THR A 232 30.21 3.44 -6.13
CA THR A 232 30.65 4.79 -6.52
C THR A 232 31.49 4.70 -7.80
N GLU A 233 31.27 5.64 -8.71
CA GLU A 233 32.00 5.72 -9.98
C GLU A 233 33.01 6.88 -9.96
N GLY A 234 34.17 6.64 -10.58
CA GLY A 234 35.27 7.62 -10.69
C GLY A 234 36.12 7.74 -9.41
N THR A 235 37.33 8.27 -9.57
CA THR A 235 38.26 8.54 -8.45
C THR A 235 37.70 9.56 -7.46
N ASP A 236 36.88 10.49 -7.96
CA ASP A 236 36.32 11.61 -7.20
C ASP A 236 34.91 11.30 -6.62
N LYS A 237 34.41 10.06 -6.81
CA LYS A 237 33.08 9.61 -6.33
C LYS A 237 31.94 10.56 -6.69
N THR A 238 31.94 11.08 -7.92
CA THR A 238 30.98 12.10 -8.35
C THR A 238 29.62 11.52 -8.75
N SER A 239 29.56 10.22 -9.04
CA SER A 239 28.34 9.50 -9.41
C SER A 239 28.24 8.14 -8.72
N VAL A 240 27.03 7.62 -8.63
CA VAL A 240 26.72 6.31 -8.05
C VAL A 240 25.95 5.48 -9.07
N MET A 241 26.44 4.27 -9.33
CA MET A 241 25.75 3.27 -10.12
C MET A 241 24.84 2.45 -9.21
N PHE A 242 23.58 2.33 -9.61
CA PHE A 242 22.60 1.47 -8.95
C PHE A 242 22.25 0.29 -9.84
N GLU A 243 22.16 -0.90 -9.25
CA GLU A 243 21.64 -2.10 -9.89
C GLU A 243 20.48 -2.62 -9.05
N LEU A 244 19.37 -2.97 -9.70
CA LEU A 244 18.16 -3.43 -9.04
C LEU A 244 17.61 -4.64 -9.79
N SER A 245 17.31 -5.72 -9.07
CA SER A 245 16.72 -6.94 -9.61
C SER A 245 15.71 -7.55 -8.64
N GLY A 246 14.67 -8.17 -9.18
CA GLY A 246 13.80 -9.02 -8.40
C GLY A 246 12.63 -9.60 -9.21
N PRO A 247 12.01 -10.68 -8.69
CA PRO A 247 10.83 -11.26 -9.28
C PRO A 247 9.63 -10.34 -9.08
N ALA A 248 9.07 -9.83 -10.17
CA ALA A 248 7.91 -8.94 -10.13
C ALA A 248 7.13 -8.98 -11.45
N GLU A 249 5.80 -9.00 -11.34
CA GLU A 249 4.94 -8.93 -12.53
C GLU A 249 4.89 -7.52 -13.14
N GLY A 250 5.06 -6.49 -12.31
CA GLY A 250 4.89 -5.10 -12.73
C GLY A 250 6.09 -4.20 -12.50
N TYR A 251 6.58 -4.09 -11.27
CA TYR A 251 7.71 -3.20 -11.00
C TYR A 251 8.57 -3.67 -9.83
N VAL A 252 9.84 -3.28 -9.87
CA VAL A 252 10.75 -3.29 -8.72
C VAL A 252 11.22 -1.85 -8.50
N SER A 253 11.27 -1.43 -7.25
CA SER A 253 11.66 -0.06 -6.88
C SER A 253 12.46 -0.06 -5.60
N PHE A 254 13.33 0.95 -5.45
CA PHE A 254 13.88 1.27 -4.15
C PHE A 254 13.64 2.73 -3.79
N ALA A 255 13.73 3.05 -2.50
CA ALA A 255 13.67 4.41 -2.03
C ALA A 255 14.75 4.71 -0.98
N LEU A 256 15.22 5.95 -0.99
CA LEU A 256 16.05 6.52 0.06
C LEU A 256 15.14 7.26 1.04
N SER A 257 15.24 6.93 2.32
CA SER A 257 14.41 7.53 3.36
C SER A 257 15.23 7.99 4.55
N TRP A 258 14.78 9.04 5.21
CA TRP A 258 15.34 9.50 6.47
C TRP A 258 14.89 8.65 7.67
N ASP A 259 13.78 7.93 7.56
CA ASP A 259 13.25 7.12 8.64
C ASP A 259 12.83 5.72 8.13
N THR A 260 12.15 4.96 8.98
CA THR A 260 11.65 3.61 8.63
C THR A 260 10.16 3.64 8.28
N TRP A 261 9.65 4.81 7.90
CA TRP A 261 8.25 5.06 7.64
C TRP A 261 8.02 5.71 6.27
N MET A 262 7.48 4.91 5.34
CA MET A 262 7.20 5.38 3.98
C MET A 262 6.34 6.64 3.97
N GLY A 263 6.85 7.66 3.27
CA GLY A 263 6.08 8.85 2.93
C GLY A 263 6.84 10.17 2.77
N ASN A 264 8.16 10.21 2.85
CA ASN A 264 8.94 11.39 2.45
C ASN A 264 10.24 10.89 1.84
N ASP A 265 10.10 10.17 0.72
CA ASP A 265 11.14 9.29 0.23
C ASP A 265 11.53 9.61 -1.22
N ASP A 266 12.82 9.52 -1.49
CA ASP A 266 13.40 9.66 -2.83
C ASP A 266 13.40 8.30 -3.54
N VAL A 267 12.48 8.12 -4.49
CA VAL A 267 12.15 6.81 -5.08
C VAL A 267 12.75 6.67 -6.48
N TYR A 268 13.13 5.43 -6.80
CA TYR A 268 13.60 5.00 -8.11
C TYR A 268 12.84 3.73 -8.51
N LEU A 269 12.28 3.71 -9.72
CA LEU A 269 11.38 2.67 -10.18
C LEU A 269 11.87 2.06 -11.48
N CYS A 270 11.74 0.75 -11.57
CA CYS A 270 11.90 -0.02 -12.79
C CYS A 270 10.57 -0.71 -13.08
N ILE A 271 9.84 -0.12 -14.02
CA ILE A 271 8.44 -0.42 -14.32
C ILE A 271 8.40 -1.20 -15.61
N LYS A 272 7.89 -2.43 -15.55
CA LYS A 272 7.59 -3.25 -16.72
C LYS A 272 6.33 -2.72 -17.39
N ASP A 273 6.48 -2.41 -18.67
CA ASP A 273 5.40 -2.07 -19.59
C ASP A 273 5.54 -2.97 -20.82
N GLU A 274 4.64 -3.94 -20.93
CA GLU A 274 4.72 -5.05 -21.89
C GLU A 274 6.10 -5.77 -21.82
N ASP A 275 6.89 -5.67 -22.89
CA ASP A 275 8.23 -6.27 -23.02
C ASP A 275 9.37 -5.26 -22.81
N ARG A 276 9.07 -4.08 -22.24
CA ARG A 276 10.05 -3.03 -21.95
C ARG A 276 10.07 -2.69 -20.47
N VAL A 277 11.19 -2.14 -20.02
CA VAL A 277 11.33 -1.58 -18.67
C VAL A 277 11.62 -0.10 -18.78
N SER A 278 10.75 0.71 -18.19
CA SER A 278 10.98 2.13 -17.97
C SER A 278 11.69 2.31 -16.63
N VAL A 279 12.77 3.10 -16.63
CA VAL A 279 13.47 3.49 -15.40
C VAL A 279 13.16 4.95 -15.12
N SER A 280 12.59 5.23 -13.95
CA SER A 280 12.20 6.58 -13.56
C SER A 280 12.61 6.90 -12.12
N ALA A 281 12.69 8.21 -11.86
CA ALA A 281 12.97 8.79 -10.57
C ALA A 281 11.72 9.56 -10.12
N ALA A 282 11.24 9.32 -8.90
CA ALA A 282 10.02 9.92 -8.37
C ALA A 282 10.18 10.31 -6.90
N PHE A 283 9.33 11.20 -6.41
CA PHE A 283 9.29 11.56 -4.99
C PHE A 283 7.95 11.14 -4.39
N VAL A 284 7.96 10.66 -3.14
CA VAL A 284 6.73 10.25 -2.44
C VAL A 284 6.50 11.15 -1.24
N SER A 285 5.29 11.72 -1.16
CA SER A 285 4.79 12.49 -0.01
C SER A 285 3.56 11.82 0.59
N GLY A 286 3.64 11.38 1.85
CA GLY A 286 2.67 10.49 2.47
C GLY A 286 2.61 9.11 1.81
N ARG A 287 1.51 8.38 2.01
CA ARG A 287 1.28 7.07 1.38
C ARG A 287 0.43 7.21 0.10
N THR A 288 0.86 8.08 -0.79
CA THR A 288 0.21 8.36 -2.07
C THR A 288 1.02 7.76 -3.23
N TYR A 289 0.52 7.95 -4.45
CA TYR A 289 1.28 7.62 -5.64
C TYR A 289 2.54 8.51 -5.75
N PRO A 290 3.70 7.96 -6.18
CA PRO A 290 4.89 8.75 -6.42
C PRO A 290 4.66 9.82 -7.49
N GLU A 291 5.15 11.03 -7.23
CA GLU A 291 5.22 12.11 -8.20
C GLU A 291 6.41 11.86 -9.12
N ASP A 292 6.14 11.50 -10.38
CA ASP A 292 7.15 11.12 -11.36
C ASP A 292 7.91 12.36 -11.88
N HIS A 293 9.23 12.33 -11.73
CA HIS A 293 10.16 13.33 -12.22
C HIS A 293 11.06 12.71 -13.32
N SER A 294 10.42 12.01 -14.26
CA SER A 294 11.05 11.20 -15.31
C SER A 294 12.42 11.71 -15.79
N GLN A 295 13.44 10.87 -15.56
CA GLN A 295 14.86 11.00 -15.98
C GLN A 295 15.65 12.21 -15.47
N SER A 296 15.18 12.98 -14.49
CA SER A 296 16.00 14.08 -13.95
C SER A 296 17.27 13.54 -13.27
N GLY A 297 18.41 13.64 -13.97
CA GLY A 297 19.72 13.27 -13.44
C GLY A 297 20.07 11.78 -13.51
N LEU A 298 19.31 10.95 -14.21
CA LEU A 298 19.68 9.55 -14.47
C LEU A 298 20.44 9.43 -15.80
N SER A 299 21.51 8.64 -15.81
CA SER A 299 22.31 8.34 -17.01
C SER A 299 22.65 6.85 -17.09
N SER A 300 23.24 6.41 -18.21
CA SER A 300 23.68 5.01 -18.38
C SER A 300 22.59 3.97 -18.09
N VAL A 301 21.35 4.29 -18.46
CA VAL A 301 20.18 3.45 -18.19
C VAL A 301 20.22 2.21 -19.07
N SER A 302 20.12 1.04 -18.43
CA SER A 302 20.02 -0.25 -19.10
C SER A 302 19.10 -1.19 -18.32
N TRP A 303 18.49 -2.14 -19.02
CA TRP A 303 17.53 -3.06 -18.40
C TRP A 303 17.49 -4.42 -19.08
N ARG A 304 16.89 -5.40 -18.41
CA ARG A 304 16.63 -6.76 -18.91
C ARG A 304 15.38 -7.34 -18.25
N LEU A 305 14.58 -8.02 -19.07
CA LEU A 305 13.48 -8.88 -18.62
C LEU A 305 13.87 -10.31 -18.96
N ALA A 306 14.06 -11.15 -17.94
CA ALA A 306 14.37 -12.56 -18.11
C ALA A 306 13.86 -13.35 -16.91
N ASP A 307 13.35 -14.56 -17.16
CA ASP A 307 12.99 -15.52 -16.11
C ASP A 307 12.01 -14.96 -15.05
N GLY A 308 11.06 -14.12 -15.48
CA GLY A 308 10.09 -13.47 -14.60
C GLY A 308 10.67 -12.36 -13.68
N SER A 309 11.93 -11.98 -13.90
CA SER A 309 12.63 -10.96 -13.13
C SER A 309 12.85 -9.67 -13.93
N ILE A 310 12.66 -8.53 -13.25
CA ILE A 310 12.96 -7.20 -13.78
C ILE A 310 14.36 -6.83 -13.31
N GLN A 311 15.26 -6.50 -14.25
CA GLN A 311 16.61 -6.02 -13.96
C GLN A 311 16.82 -4.66 -14.58
N CYS A 312 17.35 -3.71 -13.82
CA CYS A 312 17.67 -2.38 -14.31
C CYS A 312 18.94 -1.84 -13.65
N ARG A 313 19.66 -1.03 -14.41
CA ARG A 313 20.88 -0.35 -14.01
C ARG A 313 20.83 1.09 -14.49
N PHE A 314 21.30 2.01 -13.64
CA PHE A 314 21.44 3.42 -13.99
C PHE A 314 22.48 4.10 -13.11
N SER A 315 23.09 5.16 -13.62
CA SER A 315 23.98 6.03 -12.85
C SER A 315 23.26 7.32 -12.47
N ARG A 316 23.64 7.89 -11.32
CA ARG A 316 23.13 9.15 -10.80
C ARG A 316 24.26 9.96 -10.16
N PRO A 317 24.38 11.27 -10.46
CA PRO A 317 25.29 12.15 -9.75
C PRO A 317 25.01 12.21 -8.24
N VAL A 318 26.06 12.40 -7.44
CA VAL A 318 25.93 12.52 -5.98
C VAL A 318 25.10 13.72 -5.58
N LYS A 319 25.31 14.86 -6.24
CA LYS A 319 24.54 16.10 -6.05
C LYS A 319 23.76 16.43 -7.30
N LEU A 320 22.51 16.86 -7.12
CA LEU A 320 21.64 17.34 -8.19
C LEU A 320 21.32 18.81 -7.98
N THR A 321 21.27 19.56 -9.08
CA THR A 321 20.91 20.99 -9.06
C THR A 321 19.41 21.23 -8.85
N ASN A 322 18.59 20.18 -8.91
CA ASN A 322 17.14 20.25 -8.76
C ASN A 322 16.73 20.29 -7.28
N GLN A 323 15.95 21.32 -6.92
CA GLN A 323 15.32 21.45 -5.60
C GLN A 323 14.27 20.33 -5.44
N GLY A 324 14.54 19.34 -4.57
CA GLY A 324 13.57 18.29 -4.20
C GLY A 324 14.07 16.83 -4.26
N ARG A 325 15.30 16.57 -4.70
CA ARG A 325 15.92 15.22 -4.68
C ARG A 325 16.94 15.11 -3.54
N PHE A 326 17.21 13.88 -3.08
CA PHE A 326 18.12 13.65 -1.96
C PHE A 326 19.58 13.58 -2.41
N ASP A 327 20.49 14.24 -1.71
CA ASP A 327 21.93 14.12 -2.00
C ASP A 327 22.47 12.75 -1.57
N LEU A 328 23.33 12.12 -2.38
CA LEU A 328 23.88 10.79 -2.08
C LEU A 328 25.09 10.83 -1.13
N ASP A 329 25.52 12.01 -0.69
CA ASP A 329 26.58 12.17 0.32
C ASP A 329 26.07 12.03 1.76
N GLN A 330 24.82 11.59 1.93
CA GLN A 330 24.15 11.37 3.21
C GLN A 330 23.81 9.89 3.46
N GLY A 331 23.41 9.61 4.71
CA GLY A 331 22.99 8.27 5.16
C GLY A 331 21.48 8.09 5.18
N TYR A 332 20.98 7.05 4.50
CA TYR A 332 19.54 6.77 4.37
C TYR A 332 19.18 5.34 4.76
N PHE A 333 17.95 5.14 5.24
CA PHE A 333 17.33 3.82 5.19
C PHE A 333 16.99 3.48 3.74
N LEU A 334 17.24 2.24 3.35
CA LEU A 334 16.93 1.75 2.02
C LEU A 334 15.64 0.94 2.08
N PHE A 335 14.69 1.30 1.25
CA PHE A 335 13.44 0.58 1.05
C PHE A 335 13.54 -0.17 -0.27
N LEU A 336 13.17 -1.44 -0.30
CA LEU A 336 13.07 -2.23 -1.51
C LEU A 336 11.65 -2.81 -1.60
N ALA A 337 10.96 -2.51 -2.69
CA ALA A 337 9.57 -2.88 -2.91
C ALA A 337 9.34 -3.43 -4.31
N SER A 338 8.34 -4.27 -4.45
CA SER A 338 7.85 -4.76 -5.74
C SER A 338 6.33 -4.86 -5.73
N GLY A 339 5.75 -4.77 -6.92
CA GLY A 339 4.32 -4.85 -7.09
C GLY A 339 3.89 -5.09 -8.52
N HIS A 340 2.59 -5.02 -8.72
CA HIS A 340 1.94 -5.22 -10.02
C HIS A 340 1.82 -3.88 -10.73
N THR A 341 1.72 -3.94 -12.04
CA THR A 341 1.36 -2.80 -12.87
C THR A 341 0.02 -3.08 -13.55
N GLN A 342 -0.75 -2.03 -13.78
CA GLN A 342 -1.96 -2.11 -14.60
C GLN A 342 -1.87 -0.99 -15.63
N TYR A 343 -1.72 -1.35 -16.91
CA TYR A 343 -1.50 -0.39 -18.01
C TYR A 343 -0.29 0.53 -17.78
N GLY A 344 0.86 -0.04 -17.37
CA GLY A 344 2.07 0.71 -17.05
C GLY A 344 2.01 1.52 -15.73
N GLU A 345 0.88 1.53 -15.01
CA GLU A 345 0.78 2.16 -13.69
C GLU A 345 1.17 1.20 -12.58
N ILE A 346 2.10 1.59 -11.71
CA ILE A 346 2.38 0.83 -10.49
C ILE A 346 1.13 0.77 -9.61
N ARG A 347 0.84 -0.38 -9.01
CA ARG A 347 -0.17 -0.51 -7.95
C ARG A 347 0.53 -0.61 -6.61
N LYS A 348 -0.22 -0.44 -5.53
CA LYS A 348 0.29 -0.65 -4.17
C LYS A 348 0.97 -2.03 -4.08
N HIS A 349 2.20 -2.05 -3.59
CA HIS A 349 2.94 -3.28 -3.32
C HIS A 349 2.14 -4.18 -2.36
N SER A 350 2.10 -5.49 -2.64
CA SER A 350 1.29 -6.46 -1.87
C SER A 350 1.92 -6.88 -0.55
N ARG A 351 3.25 -6.78 -0.43
CA ARG A 351 4.03 -7.08 0.77
C ARG A 351 4.60 -5.80 1.35
N GLN A 352 4.90 -5.76 2.65
CA GLN A 352 5.69 -4.65 3.22
C GLN A 352 7.04 -4.54 2.50
N PRO A 353 7.55 -3.32 2.26
CA PRO A 353 8.86 -3.14 1.68
C PRO A 353 9.93 -3.74 2.62
N LEU A 354 11.01 -4.23 2.02
CA LEU A 354 12.20 -4.59 2.77
C LEU A 354 12.93 -3.31 3.16
N ILE A 355 13.02 -3.04 4.46
CA ILE A 355 13.67 -1.83 4.98
C ILE A 355 15.01 -2.23 5.59
N SER A 356 16.10 -1.53 5.24
CA SER A 356 17.41 -1.74 5.86
C SER A 356 17.35 -1.53 7.37
N ARG A 357 18.12 -2.31 8.14
CA ARG A 357 18.16 -2.16 9.61
C ARG A 357 18.81 -0.85 10.05
N ASP A 358 19.82 -0.44 9.32
CA ASP A 358 20.65 0.72 9.61
C ASP A 358 20.67 1.65 8.38
N ARG A 359 21.02 2.92 8.62
CA ARG A 359 21.23 3.89 7.55
C ARG A 359 22.53 3.58 6.80
N LYS A 360 22.50 3.62 5.47
CA LYS A 360 23.66 3.49 4.59
C LYS A 360 24.07 4.86 4.07
N LEU A 361 25.29 5.29 4.37
CA LEU A 361 25.96 6.36 3.64
C LEU A 361 26.26 5.87 2.22
N ILE A 362 25.57 6.40 1.21
CA ILE A 362 25.59 5.84 -0.16
C ILE A 362 27.00 5.86 -0.75
N THR A 363 27.75 6.95 -0.58
CA THR A 363 29.15 7.10 -1.03
C THR A 363 30.21 6.51 -0.07
N GLY A 364 29.75 5.93 1.05
CA GLY A 364 30.58 5.30 2.07
C GLY A 364 31.11 3.91 1.64
N PRO A 365 31.90 3.25 2.51
CA PRO A 365 32.54 1.98 2.18
C PRO A 365 31.53 0.87 1.82
N PRO A 366 31.89 -0.06 0.91
CA PRO A 366 31.06 -1.21 0.57
C PRO A 366 30.68 -2.04 1.81
N GLN A 367 29.41 -2.47 1.86
CA GLN A 367 28.86 -3.25 2.96
C GLN A 367 27.66 -4.09 2.51
N VAL A 368 27.50 -5.26 3.12
CA VAL A 368 26.31 -6.11 2.95
C VAL A 368 25.27 -5.70 3.99
N LEU A 369 24.18 -5.10 3.53
CA LEU A 369 23.07 -4.63 4.33
C LEU A 369 22.12 -5.76 4.67
N ARG A 370 21.56 -5.70 5.89
CA ARG A 370 20.44 -6.55 6.31
C ARG A 370 19.17 -5.73 6.32
N GLY A 371 18.07 -6.31 5.87
CA GLY A 371 16.74 -5.70 5.93
C GLY A 371 15.73 -6.53 6.70
N SER A 372 14.56 -5.95 6.96
CA SER A 372 13.38 -6.68 7.43
C SER A 372 12.11 -6.07 6.86
N ARG A 373 11.16 -6.92 6.45
CA ARG A 373 9.79 -6.52 6.11
C ARG A 373 8.87 -6.35 7.32
N SER A 374 9.35 -6.77 8.50
CA SER A 374 8.59 -6.72 9.74
C SER A 374 9.20 -5.74 10.73
N PRO A 375 8.50 -4.63 11.00
CA PRO A 375 8.87 -3.73 12.08
C PRO A 375 8.95 -4.47 13.42
N THR A 376 9.97 -4.15 14.21
CA THR A 376 10.18 -4.77 15.54
C THR A 376 8.96 -4.63 16.44
N ILE A 377 8.28 -3.49 16.39
CA ILE A 377 7.05 -3.23 17.15
C ILE A 377 5.91 -4.21 16.79
N MET A 378 5.80 -4.65 15.53
CA MET A 378 4.80 -5.65 15.12
C MET A 378 5.20 -7.05 15.57
N LYS A 379 6.50 -7.37 15.59
CA LYS A 379 7.01 -8.62 16.18
C LYS A 379 6.70 -8.68 17.69
N MET A 380 6.88 -7.57 18.40
CA MET A 380 6.55 -7.48 19.83
C MET A 380 5.05 -7.63 20.08
N HIS A 381 4.19 -7.02 19.26
CA HIS A 381 2.74 -7.24 19.32
C HIS A 381 2.39 -8.74 19.23
N GLY A 382 2.90 -9.42 18.19
CA GLY A 382 2.68 -10.86 18.01
C GLY A 382 3.20 -11.68 19.19
N ALA A 383 4.45 -11.45 19.62
CA ALA A 383 5.07 -12.19 20.72
C ALA A 383 4.31 -12.04 22.05
N LEU A 384 3.88 -10.82 22.38
CA LEU A 384 3.11 -10.56 23.60
C LEU A 384 1.71 -11.19 23.54
N MET A 385 1.05 -11.20 22.37
CA MET A 385 -0.24 -11.87 22.21
C MET A 385 -0.11 -13.39 22.36
N LEU A 386 0.95 -14.00 21.79
CA LEU A 386 1.22 -15.42 21.98
C LEU A 386 1.52 -15.73 23.46
N LEU A 387 2.32 -14.90 24.14
CA LEU A 387 2.59 -15.07 25.57
C LEU A 387 1.32 -14.95 26.41
N ALA A 388 0.47 -13.95 26.12
CA ALA A 388 -0.78 -13.71 26.83
C ALA A 388 -1.75 -14.89 26.68
N TRP A 389 -1.99 -15.34 25.45
CA TRP A 389 -3.09 -16.26 25.17
C TRP A 389 -2.65 -17.72 25.11
N MET A 390 -1.45 -18.02 24.60
CA MET A 390 -0.97 -19.40 24.55
C MET A 390 -0.29 -19.86 25.84
N LEU A 391 0.28 -18.94 26.63
CA LEU A 391 0.92 -19.33 27.89
C LEU A 391 0.03 -18.99 29.08
N THR A 392 -0.07 -17.71 29.44
CA THR A 392 -0.67 -17.32 30.71
C THR A 392 -2.18 -17.56 30.74
N GLY A 393 -2.87 -17.30 29.62
CA GLY A 393 -4.29 -17.54 29.41
C GLY A 393 -4.63 -19.02 29.52
N SER A 394 -4.00 -19.84 28.68
CA SER A 394 -4.21 -21.29 28.68
C SER A 394 -3.87 -21.95 30.01
N VAL A 395 -2.72 -21.64 30.63
CA VAL A 395 -2.34 -22.23 31.92
C VAL A 395 -3.30 -21.79 33.02
N GLY A 396 -3.69 -20.51 33.05
CA GLY A 396 -4.61 -20.00 34.06
C GLY A 396 -6.02 -20.60 33.96
N THR A 397 -6.54 -20.82 32.75
CA THR A 397 -7.82 -21.54 32.55
C THR A 397 -7.70 -23.02 32.92
N PHE A 398 -6.55 -23.66 32.64
CA PHE A 398 -6.26 -25.03 33.04
C PHE A 398 -6.31 -25.23 34.55
N ILE A 399 -5.60 -24.38 35.30
CA ILE A 399 -5.54 -24.44 36.76
C ILE A 399 -6.94 -24.25 37.36
N ALA A 400 -7.71 -23.28 36.85
CA ALA A 400 -9.07 -23.07 37.31
C ALA A 400 -10.03 -24.20 36.90
N SER A 401 -9.74 -24.99 35.87
CA SER A 401 -10.63 -26.06 35.40
C SER A 401 -10.39 -27.38 36.12
N PHE A 402 -9.13 -27.77 36.32
CA PHE A 402 -8.77 -29.12 36.76
C PHE A 402 -8.13 -29.19 38.15
N TYR A 403 -7.45 -28.13 38.59
CA TYR A 403 -6.62 -28.16 39.80
C TYR A 403 -7.31 -27.57 41.05
N LYS A 404 -8.63 -27.35 41.02
CA LYS A 404 -9.39 -26.87 42.20
C LYS A 404 -9.28 -27.79 43.44
N PRO A 405 -9.31 -29.13 43.30
CA PRO A 405 -9.21 -30.05 44.44
C PRO A 405 -7.79 -30.18 45.00
N ASP A 406 -6.78 -29.77 44.22
CA ASP A 406 -5.39 -29.95 44.59
C ASP A 406 -4.97 -28.91 45.65
N TRP A 407 -4.04 -29.33 46.51
CA TRP A 407 -3.57 -28.55 47.67
C TRP A 407 -4.71 -28.08 48.60
N PRO A 408 -5.56 -28.98 49.11
CA PRO A 408 -6.73 -28.60 49.90
C PRO A 408 -6.38 -27.87 51.20
N ASN A 409 -5.20 -28.15 51.77
CA ASN A 409 -4.74 -27.63 53.06
C ASN A 409 -3.73 -26.49 52.93
N GLN A 410 -3.38 -26.07 51.70
CA GLN A 410 -2.40 -25.01 51.48
C GLN A 410 -3.09 -23.74 51.00
N THR A 411 -2.58 -22.60 51.47
CA THR A 411 -3.03 -21.29 51.04
C THR A 411 -1.86 -20.46 50.56
N LEU A 412 -2.09 -19.66 49.54
CA LEU A 412 -1.17 -18.63 49.09
C LEU A 412 -1.85 -17.27 49.33
N PHE A 413 -1.18 -16.36 50.05
CA PHE A 413 -1.75 -15.05 50.42
C PHE A 413 -3.19 -15.13 50.96
N GLY A 414 -3.46 -16.08 51.87
CA GLY A 414 -4.76 -16.25 52.53
C GLY A 414 -5.90 -16.79 51.64
N GLN A 415 -5.62 -17.30 50.44
CA GLN A 415 -6.62 -17.94 49.56
C GLN A 415 -6.11 -19.29 49.04
N LYS A 416 -7.01 -20.12 48.50
CA LYS A 416 -6.65 -21.41 47.88
C LYS A 416 -5.62 -21.21 46.77
N VAL A 417 -4.61 -22.08 46.71
CA VAL A 417 -3.48 -21.98 45.77
C VAL A 417 -3.96 -21.84 44.31
N TRP A 418 -4.84 -22.73 43.85
CA TRP A 418 -5.37 -22.68 42.48
C TRP A 418 -6.01 -21.33 42.13
N PHE A 419 -6.69 -20.71 43.10
CA PHE A 419 -7.40 -19.44 42.89
C PHE A 419 -6.42 -18.29 42.74
N GLN A 420 -5.36 -18.27 43.55
CA GLN A 420 -4.32 -17.25 43.43
C GLN A 420 -3.52 -17.38 42.15
N VAL A 421 -3.14 -18.60 41.78
CA VAL A 421 -2.38 -18.82 40.55
C VAL A 421 -3.24 -18.47 39.33
N HIS A 422 -4.51 -18.89 39.29
CA HIS A 422 -5.45 -18.45 38.26
C HIS A 422 -5.56 -16.93 38.21
N ARG A 423 -5.81 -16.26 39.34
CA ARG A 423 -5.94 -14.81 39.42
C ARG A 423 -4.69 -14.10 38.92
N GLY A 424 -3.50 -14.53 39.35
CA GLY A 424 -2.22 -13.96 38.91
C GLY A 424 -2.01 -14.11 37.40
N LEU A 425 -2.21 -15.31 36.86
CA LEU A 425 -2.06 -15.58 35.44
C LEU A 425 -3.09 -14.84 34.57
N MET A 426 -4.34 -14.71 35.02
CA MET A 426 -5.37 -13.95 34.30
C MET A 426 -5.09 -12.45 34.32
N MET A 427 -4.64 -11.89 35.45
CA MET A 427 -4.22 -10.48 35.49
C MET A 427 -3.03 -10.21 34.59
N LEU A 428 -2.03 -11.10 34.58
CA LEU A 428 -0.90 -11.00 33.66
C LEU A 428 -1.36 -11.08 32.19
N THR A 429 -2.29 -11.99 31.87
CA THR A 429 -2.90 -12.10 30.53
C THR A 429 -3.55 -10.79 30.10
N VAL A 430 -4.32 -10.15 30.98
CA VAL A 430 -4.97 -8.85 30.70
C VAL A 430 -3.94 -7.76 30.47
N ILE A 431 -2.92 -7.64 31.33
CA ILE A 431 -1.85 -6.63 31.18
C ILE A 431 -1.11 -6.80 29.86
N LEU A 432 -0.68 -8.02 29.54
CA LEU A 432 -0.01 -8.33 28.28
C LEU A 432 -0.91 -8.01 27.07
N THR A 433 -2.20 -8.33 27.15
CA THR A 433 -3.17 -8.04 26.08
C THR A 433 -3.34 -6.53 25.87
N VAL A 434 -3.46 -5.74 26.94
CA VAL A 434 -3.56 -4.27 26.86
C VAL A 434 -2.31 -3.68 26.23
N VAL A 435 -1.12 -4.04 26.72
CA VAL A 435 0.15 -3.54 26.18
C VAL A 435 0.29 -3.92 24.70
N ALA A 436 0.07 -5.20 24.37
CA ALA A 436 0.18 -5.68 23.00
C ALA A 436 -0.83 -5.00 22.06
N PHE A 437 -2.06 -4.78 22.51
CA PHE A 437 -3.11 -4.14 21.73
C PHE A 437 -2.74 -2.71 21.31
N CYS A 438 -2.02 -1.96 22.16
CA CYS A 438 -1.61 -0.59 21.86
C CYS A 438 -0.52 -0.50 20.76
N LEU A 439 0.33 -1.52 20.61
CA LEU A 439 1.51 -1.46 19.72
C LEU A 439 1.17 -1.21 18.23
N PRO A 440 0.19 -1.89 17.61
CA PRO A 440 -0.29 -1.58 16.25
C PRO A 440 -0.74 -0.14 16.06
N PHE A 441 -1.46 0.44 17.02
CA PHE A 441 -1.96 1.81 16.93
C PHE A 441 -0.84 2.85 17.08
N ILE A 442 0.14 2.59 17.95
CA ILE A 442 1.34 3.42 18.08
C ILE A 442 2.13 3.41 16.76
N TYR A 443 2.33 2.23 16.18
CA TYR A 443 3.02 2.09 14.91
C TYR A 443 2.27 2.78 13.77
N ARG A 444 0.96 2.52 13.64
CA ARG A 444 0.17 3.03 12.52
C ARG A 444 -0.23 4.50 12.66
N LYS A 445 -0.20 5.04 13.89
CA LYS A 445 -0.79 6.34 14.27
C LYS A 445 -2.27 6.47 13.83
N GLY A 446 -2.99 5.35 13.76
CA GLY A 446 -4.34 5.29 13.24
C GLY A 446 -4.85 3.87 12.99
N TRP A 447 -6.06 3.76 12.43
CA TRP A 447 -6.68 2.49 12.05
C TRP A 447 -6.14 1.98 10.71
N SER A 448 -5.98 0.66 10.56
CA SER A 448 -5.56 0.03 9.31
C SER A 448 -6.70 -0.75 8.69
N THR A 449 -7.24 -0.25 7.58
CA THR A 449 -8.25 -0.98 6.77
C THR A 449 -7.69 -2.24 6.13
N ASP A 450 -6.39 -2.25 5.82
CA ASP A 450 -5.69 -3.41 5.24
C ASP A 450 -5.58 -4.62 6.20
N ALA A 451 -5.81 -4.43 7.50
CA ALA A 451 -5.71 -5.50 8.48
C ALA A 451 -6.97 -6.39 8.53
N GLY A 452 -7.98 -6.09 7.72
CA GLY A 452 -9.22 -6.85 7.62
C GLY A 452 -9.97 -6.93 8.95
N VAL A 453 -10.50 -8.11 9.27
CA VAL A 453 -11.31 -8.34 10.49
C VAL A 453 -10.49 -8.51 11.78
N HIS A 454 -9.18 -8.73 11.68
CA HIS A 454 -8.29 -8.96 12.83
C HIS A 454 -8.41 -7.90 13.93
N PRO A 455 -8.28 -6.58 13.65
CA PRO A 455 -8.36 -5.57 14.71
C PRO A 455 -9.76 -5.47 15.34
N HIS A 456 -10.83 -5.79 14.60
CA HIS A 456 -12.19 -5.79 15.14
C HIS A 456 -12.39 -6.93 16.17
N LEU A 457 -11.89 -8.13 15.86
CA LEU A 457 -11.91 -9.25 16.81
C LEU A 457 -10.98 -8.97 18.00
N GLY A 458 -9.82 -8.36 17.76
CA GLY A 458 -8.91 -7.90 18.81
C GLY A 458 -9.58 -6.93 19.81
N CYS A 459 -10.38 -5.96 19.32
CA CYS A 459 -11.18 -5.09 20.19
C CYS A 459 -12.16 -5.88 21.06
N CYS A 460 -12.85 -6.86 20.48
CA CYS A 460 -13.79 -7.71 21.22
C CYS A 460 -13.06 -8.52 22.31
N VAL A 461 -11.91 -9.12 21.98
CA VAL A 461 -11.06 -9.85 22.93
C VAL A 461 -10.62 -8.93 24.07
N LEU A 462 -10.17 -7.71 23.78
CA LEU A 462 -9.75 -6.74 24.78
C LEU A 462 -10.92 -6.38 25.73
N VAL A 463 -12.08 -6.03 25.18
CA VAL A 463 -13.27 -5.66 25.97
C VAL A 463 -13.68 -6.80 26.90
N LEU A 464 -13.80 -8.02 26.38
CA LEU A 464 -14.17 -9.18 27.18
C LEU A 464 -13.12 -9.50 28.25
N SER A 465 -11.83 -9.34 27.93
CA SER A 465 -10.75 -9.54 28.89
C SER A 465 -10.79 -8.54 30.05
N LEU A 466 -11.19 -7.29 29.80
CA LEU A 466 -11.34 -6.26 30.84
C LEU A 466 -12.61 -6.46 31.68
N ILE A 467 -13.70 -6.94 31.09
CA ILE A 467 -14.94 -7.22 31.81
C ILE A 467 -14.74 -8.34 32.85
N GLN A 468 -13.92 -9.34 32.54
CA GLN A 468 -13.72 -10.51 33.41
C GLN A 468 -13.22 -10.19 34.83
N PRO A 469 -12.12 -9.43 35.05
CA PRO A 469 -11.69 -9.04 36.38
C PRO A 469 -12.70 -8.11 37.07
N ILE A 470 -13.38 -7.22 36.33
CA ILE A 470 -14.43 -6.34 36.89
C ILE A 470 -15.60 -7.17 37.44
N ALA A 471 -16.07 -8.16 36.68
CA ALA A 471 -17.08 -9.08 37.12
C ALA A 471 -16.59 -9.91 38.33
N ALA A 472 -15.32 -10.32 38.33
CA ALA A 472 -14.73 -11.09 39.42
C ALA A 472 -14.63 -10.32 40.75
N MET A 473 -14.53 -8.99 40.73
CA MET A 473 -14.62 -8.16 41.94
C MET A 473 -15.99 -8.25 42.61
N HIS A 474 -17.05 -8.46 41.83
CA HIS A 474 -18.43 -8.59 42.29
C HIS A 474 -18.84 -10.05 42.55
N ARG A 475 -17.86 -10.94 42.71
CA ARG A 475 -18.08 -12.38 42.95
C ARG A 475 -18.85 -12.60 44.26
N PRO A 476 -20.05 -13.20 44.22
CA PRO A 476 -20.85 -13.46 45.44
C PRO A 476 -20.12 -14.37 46.44
N PRO A 477 -20.46 -14.34 47.74
CA PRO A 477 -19.96 -15.30 48.72
C PRO A 477 -20.23 -16.76 48.33
N PRO A 478 -19.46 -17.74 48.86
CA PRO A 478 -19.63 -19.16 48.54
C PRO A 478 -21.04 -19.68 48.77
N ASP A 479 -21.71 -19.22 49.84
CA ASP A 479 -23.02 -19.71 50.28
C ASP A 479 -24.21 -18.99 49.60
N SER A 480 -23.94 -18.08 48.65
CA SER A 480 -24.98 -17.30 47.98
C SER A 480 -25.70 -18.10 46.89
N ASN A 481 -27.04 -18.03 46.86
CA ASN A 481 -27.86 -18.61 45.78
C ASN A 481 -27.55 -18.05 44.38
N ARG A 482 -26.95 -16.85 44.28
CA ARG A 482 -26.54 -16.25 42.99
C ARG A 482 -25.16 -16.74 42.52
N ARG A 483 -24.44 -17.51 43.33
CA ARG A 483 -23.06 -17.92 43.04
C ARG A 483 -22.95 -18.83 41.82
N PHE A 484 -23.96 -19.66 41.56
CA PHE A 484 -23.97 -20.52 40.37
C PHE A 484 -24.06 -19.68 39.08
N ILE A 485 -24.87 -18.61 39.07
CA ILE A 485 -25.02 -17.70 37.92
C ILE A 485 -23.69 -17.05 37.61
N PHE A 486 -23.00 -16.54 38.64
CA PHE A 486 -21.66 -15.98 38.49
C PHE A 486 -20.69 -17.02 37.91
N ASN A 487 -20.62 -18.22 38.48
CA ASN A 487 -19.68 -19.24 38.04
C ASN A 487 -19.92 -19.64 36.57
N TRP A 488 -21.18 -19.83 36.18
CA TRP A 488 -21.55 -20.16 34.79
C TRP A 488 -21.20 -19.01 33.84
N THR A 489 -21.61 -17.79 34.17
CA THR A 489 -21.38 -16.60 33.32
C THR A 489 -19.88 -16.32 33.16
N HIS A 490 -19.13 -16.30 34.26
CA HIS A 490 -17.68 -16.07 34.26
C HIS A 490 -16.95 -17.12 33.42
N SER A 491 -17.32 -18.40 33.58
CA SER A 491 -16.73 -19.49 32.80
C SER A 491 -17.08 -19.41 31.32
N SER A 492 -18.35 -19.14 30.97
CA SER A 492 -18.81 -19.04 29.58
C SER A 492 -18.15 -17.88 28.85
N ILE A 493 -18.10 -16.69 29.46
CA ILE A 493 -17.40 -15.54 28.88
C ILE A 493 -15.91 -15.88 28.73
N GLY A 494 -15.31 -16.58 29.69
CA GLY A 494 -13.87 -16.91 29.66
C GLY A 494 -13.51 -17.82 28.48
N ILE A 495 -14.30 -18.87 28.29
CA ILE A 495 -14.16 -19.80 27.15
C ILE A 495 -14.39 -19.07 25.84
N PHE A 496 -15.43 -18.23 25.77
CA PHE A 496 -15.71 -17.46 24.56
C PHE A 496 -14.56 -16.51 24.20
N THR A 497 -14.01 -15.78 25.17
CA THR A 497 -12.83 -14.92 24.96
C THR A 497 -11.62 -15.73 24.48
N GLU A 498 -11.36 -16.91 25.05
CA GLU A 498 -10.25 -17.77 24.64
C GLU A 498 -10.39 -18.23 23.17
N ILE A 499 -11.59 -18.66 22.76
CA ILE A 499 -11.88 -19.03 21.36
C ILE A 499 -11.67 -17.84 20.42
N LEU A 500 -12.18 -16.66 20.82
CA LEU A 500 -12.05 -15.45 20.01
C LEU A 500 -10.59 -15.00 19.89
N ALA A 501 -9.80 -15.15 20.95
CA ALA A 501 -8.37 -14.86 20.94
C ALA A 501 -7.61 -15.80 20.00
N VAL A 502 -7.93 -17.10 19.99
CA VAL A 502 -7.35 -18.07 19.04
C VAL A 502 -7.68 -17.68 17.59
N ALA A 503 -8.94 -17.38 17.28
CA ALA A 503 -9.34 -16.93 15.95
C ALA A 503 -8.61 -15.63 15.54
N THR A 504 -8.48 -14.69 16.48
CA THR A 504 -7.75 -13.42 16.27
C THR A 504 -6.26 -13.66 15.98
N MET A 505 -5.62 -14.58 16.70
CA MET A 505 -4.20 -14.95 16.46
C MET A 505 -3.99 -15.63 15.11
N LEU A 506 -4.88 -16.54 14.70
CA LEU A 506 -4.81 -17.19 13.39
C LEU A 506 -4.87 -16.17 12.24
N LEU A 507 -5.75 -15.17 12.36
CA LEU A 507 -5.83 -14.06 11.41
C LEU A 507 -4.61 -13.13 11.48
N GLY A 508 -3.99 -13.01 12.66
CA GLY A 508 -2.79 -12.22 12.92
C GLY A 508 -1.54 -12.81 12.24
N VAL A 509 -1.40 -14.14 12.25
CA VAL A 509 -0.28 -14.86 11.60
C VAL A 509 -0.27 -14.66 10.08
N GLY A 510 -1.44 -14.41 9.47
CA GLY A 510 -1.58 -14.13 8.03
C GLY A 510 -1.30 -12.67 7.62
N GLN A 511 -1.00 -11.78 8.57
CA GLN A 511 -0.81 -10.36 8.26
C GLN A 511 0.53 -10.09 7.56
N THR A 512 0.51 -9.20 6.56
CA THR A 512 1.70 -8.86 5.75
C THR A 512 2.79 -8.14 6.54
N SER A 513 2.44 -7.54 7.69
CA SER A 513 3.39 -6.92 8.63
C SER A 513 4.24 -7.94 9.39
N LEU A 514 3.84 -9.21 9.40
CA LEU A 514 4.53 -10.32 10.03
C LEU A 514 4.56 -11.52 9.05
N PRO A 515 5.34 -11.45 7.96
CA PRO A 515 5.44 -12.53 6.99
C PRO A 515 6.23 -13.67 7.63
N LEU A 516 5.50 -14.54 8.33
CA LEU A 516 6.02 -15.78 8.87
C LEU A 516 6.03 -16.85 7.76
N PRO A 517 6.89 -17.88 7.88
CA PRO A 517 6.91 -18.97 6.92
C PRO A 517 5.54 -19.64 6.81
N SER A 518 4.91 -19.50 5.66
CA SER A 518 3.66 -20.20 5.31
C SER A 518 4.00 -21.55 4.66
N PRO A 519 3.30 -22.65 4.99
CA PRO A 519 2.17 -22.74 5.92
C PRO A 519 2.57 -23.02 7.39
N TRP A 520 3.87 -23.20 7.66
CA TRP A 520 4.39 -23.70 8.94
C TRP A 520 3.89 -22.93 10.18
N ALA A 521 3.90 -21.60 10.15
CA ALA A 521 3.47 -20.80 11.31
C ALA A 521 1.99 -21.05 11.68
N THR A 522 1.12 -21.13 10.67
CA THR A 522 -0.29 -21.46 10.86
C THR A 522 -0.46 -22.89 11.36
N SER A 523 0.28 -23.85 10.78
CA SER A 523 0.25 -25.26 11.21
C SER A 523 0.69 -25.45 12.66
N VAL A 524 1.71 -24.72 13.12
CA VAL A 524 2.17 -24.75 14.52
C VAL A 524 1.08 -24.22 15.45
N LEU A 525 0.43 -23.11 15.10
CA LEU A 525 -0.65 -22.54 15.92
C LEU A 525 -1.87 -23.48 15.97
N ILE A 526 -2.25 -24.09 14.84
CA ILE A 526 -3.31 -25.10 14.80
C ILE A 526 -2.94 -26.31 15.66
N GLY A 527 -1.72 -26.83 15.52
CA GLY A 527 -1.22 -27.95 16.31
C GLY A 527 -1.27 -27.67 17.82
N TYR A 528 -0.88 -26.46 18.23
CA TYR A 528 -1.02 -26.02 19.62
C TYR A 528 -2.48 -26.01 20.09
N VAL A 529 -3.40 -25.46 19.30
CA VAL A 529 -4.83 -25.40 19.65
C VAL A 529 -5.41 -26.81 19.81
N VAL A 530 -5.10 -27.71 18.87
CA VAL A 530 -5.52 -29.12 18.92
C VAL A 530 -4.94 -29.81 20.15
N TRP A 531 -3.66 -29.57 20.46
CA TRP A 531 -3.00 -30.12 21.63
C TRP A 531 -3.68 -29.69 22.94
N VAL A 532 -3.90 -28.38 23.12
CA VAL A 532 -4.58 -27.83 24.30
C VAL A 532 -6.01 -28.38 24.43
N ALA A 533 -6.77 -28.41 23.32
CA ALA A 533 -8.12 -28.95 23.31
C ALA A 533 -8.14 -30.44 23.71
N SER A 534 -7.23 -31.24 23.15
CA SER A 534 -7.09 -32.66 23.44
C SER A 534 -6.74 -32.91 24.92
N LEU A 535 -5.80 -32.13 25.47
CA LEU A 535 -5.46 -32.21 26.90
C LEU A 535 -6.65 -31.82 27.80
N LYS A 536 -7.40 -30.76 27.45
CA LYS A 536 -8.62 -30.37 28.20
C LYS A 536 -9.66 -31.51 28.19
N VAL A 537 -9.86 -32.16 27.04
CA VAL A 537 -10.79 -33.30 26.93
C VAL A 537 -10.30 -34.50 27.74
N ALA A 538 -9.02 -34.87 27.63
CA ALA A 538 -8.44 -36.00 28.36
C ALA A 538 -8.51 -35.81 29.87
N LEU A 539 -8.17 -34.62 30.39
CA LEU A 539 -8.29 -34.32 31.82
C LEU A 539 -9.74 -34.20 32.28
N GLY A 540 -10.64 -33.70 31.42
CA GLY A 540 -12.07 -33.70 31.69
C GLY A 540 -12.61 -35.13 31.85
N TRP A 541 -12.20 -36.04 30.96
CA TRP A 541 -12.51 -37.46 31.04
C TRP A 541 -11.95 -38.09 32.32
N HIS A 542 -10.66 -37.88 32.59
CA HIS A 542 -10.00 -38.40 33.79
C HIS A 542 -10.67 -37.90 35.09
N SER A 543 -11.02 -36.60 35.16
CA SER A 543 -11.70 -36.02 36.31
C SER A 543 -13.09 -36.63 36.53
N ARG A 544 -13.85 -36.88 35.45
CA ARG A 544 -15.16 -37.57 35.53
C ARG A 544 -15.01 -39.02 35.97
N TYR A 545 -14.04 -39.73 35.37
CA TYR A 545 -13.74 -41.11 35.72
C TYR A 545 -13.39 -41.23 37.21
N ARG A 546 -12.47 -40.40 37.72
CA ARG A 546 -12.09 -40.40 39.14
C ARG A 546 -13.28 -40.18 40.07
N LYS A 547 -14.16 -39.21 39.77
CA LYS A 547 -15.37 -38.95 40.57
C LYS A 547 -16.34 -40.14 40.57
N CYS A 548 -16.51 -40.79 39.43
CA CYS A 548 -17.35 -41.99 39.33
C CYS A 548 -16.79 -43.12 40.20
N THR A 549 -15.49 -43.36 40.13
CA THR A 549 -14.80 -44.37 40.94
C THR A 549 -14.88 -44.07 42.43
N GLU A 550 -14.65 -42.82 42.85
CA GLU A 550 -14.78 -42.40 44.26
C GLU A 550 -16.23 -42.57 44.77
N SER A 551 -17.23 -42.28 43.93
CA SER A 551 -18.64 -42.50 44.25
C SER A 551 -18.96 -44.00 44.43
N LEU A 552 -18.49 -44.85 43.52
CA LEU A 552 -18.70 -46.30 43.59
C LEU A 552 -18.03 -46.92 44.83
N ILE A 553 -16.81 -46.48 45.16
CA ILE A 553 -16.11 -46.91 46.38
C ILE A 553 -16.89 -46.46 47.62
N SER A 554 -17.37 -45.22 47.66
CA SER A 554 -18.15 -44.71 48.78
C SER A 554 -19.47 -45.47 48.98
N GLU A 555 -20.18 -45.78 47.89
CA GLU A 555 -21.38 -46.63 47.95
C GLU A 555 -21.07 -48.04 48.45
N HIS A 556 -19.97 -48.66 47.98
CA HIS A 556 -19.55 -49.99 48.44
C HIS A 556 -19.27 -50.00 49.95
N PHE A 557 -18.51 -49.02 50.46
CA PHE A 557 -18.24 -48.89 51.89
C PHE A 557 -19.51 -48.66 52.72
N MET A 558 -20.47 -47.90 52.21
CA MET A 558 -21.75 -47.67 52.89
C MET A 558 -22.62 -48.93 52.94
N VAL A 559 -22.62 -49.74 51.87
CA VAL A 559 -23.31 -51.03 51.82
C VAL A 559 -22.67 -52.03 52.78
N GLU A 560 -21.34 -52.09 52.83
CA GLU A 560 -20.59 -52.99 53.70
C GLU A 560 -20.74 -52.63 55.18
N LYS A 561 -20.75 -51.34 55.51
CA LYS A 561 -21.07 -50.86 56.86
C LYS A 561 -22.49 -51.24 57.28
N LYS A 562 -23.48 -51.12 56.38
CA LYS A 562 -24.86 -51.57 56.65
C LYS A 562 -24.97 -53.09 56.82
N ARG A 563 -24.17 -53.88 56.10
CA ARG A 563 -24.12 -55.34 56.23
C ARG A 563 -23.50 -55.77 57.57
N ASN A 564 -22.42 -55.14 58.00
CA ASN A 564 -21.79 -55.42 59.29
C ASN A 564 -22.67 -55.03 60.49
N VAL A 565 -23.46 -53.95 60.39
CA VAL A 565 -24.42 -53.58 61.44
C VAL A 565 -25.54 -54.61 61.57
N LYS A 566 -25.96 -55.27 60.49
CA LYS A 566 -26.98 -56.34 60.51
C LYS A 566 -26.49 -57.70 61.01
N ASN A 567 -25.19 -57.96 61.01
CA ASN A 567 -24.61 -59.22 61.49
C ASN A 567 -24.23 -59.19 62.98
N VAL A 568 -24.36 -58.03 63.63
CA VAL A 568 -24.06 -57.82 65.06
C VAL A 568 -25.35 -57.61 65.89
N SER A 569 -26.50 -57.58 65.23
CA SER A 569 -27.86 -57.63 65.80
C SER A 569 -28.44 -59.01 65.62
#